data_AF-A0A318JRJ2-F1
#
_entry.id   AF-A0A318JRJ2-F1
#
_cell.length_a   1.000
_cell.length_b   1.000
_cell.length_c   1.000
_cell.angle_alpha   90.00
_cell.angle_beta   90.00
_cell.angle_gamma   90.00
#
_symmetry.space_group_name_H-M   'P 1'
#
loop_
_entity.id
_entity.type
_entity.pdbx_description
1 polymer ?
#
loop_
_entity_poly.entity_id
_entity_poly.type
_entity_poly.pdbx_seq_one_letter_code
_entity_poly.pdbx_strand_id
1 'polypeptide(L)'
;MLDSKIIWKRAGSLTENDLVECATLFSAHYGIWAEGAGNRAGKRVRQSAGTLKDNYLRGPESWAAQAYHGNELIGYAFYQRSDLAGKGHVTWVTQFVVHKDHQNKGLGTRILRAIWSQSKQYAWGLVTANPAAVRALEKATLRRCEVTMIQKNWSALKNLVSSDLPYIAAVSKPMREGTTAVDTNFPLDRTESNATMDSLMSRGHDWQLGILGPLEEWAAFTFSEQAYSTEASSLVREWIADCDSTVVDAYQGMALDADHKWQSKTKHEVDYFLKSIESPSKAKIFDIGCGTGRHSIELAARGHNVVGVDTGSALLEKAIHSANSISNIKFECCDARLWRPNEKFDCGICLYDVVGSFADDVENAKILTTAYFCLKQGGYFLLTVMNGELMDSIAQHRTDNENLPMNLLSLEPSPTMQDTGNIFSPKYVLWHDEKGVAYRRELFESEKVAPCELVVRDRRYSKQEIKQLCETAGFEVVDIRYAKLGAWGNEVGPTDSSSKEIIILCKKPSESV
;
A
#
# COMPACT_ATOMS: atom_id res chain seq x y z
N MET A 1 -6.62 -2.85 -14.19
CA MET A 1 -6.08 -1.76 -13.34
C MET A 1 -4.76 -1.32 -13.96
N LEU A 2 -4.43 -0.03 -13.99
CA LEU A 2 -3.17 0.43 -14.60
C LEU A 2 -2.00 0.03 -13.70
N ASP A 3 -1.10 -0.81 -14.18
CA ASP A 3 0.07 -1.25 -13.43
C ASP A 3 1.06 -0.09 -13.33
N SER A 4 1.03 0.63 -12.21
CA SER A 4 1.90 1.79 -12.00
C SER A 4 2.42 1.84 -10.59
N LYS A 5 3.73 2.05 -10.46
CA LYS A 5 4.45 2.17 -9.20
C LYS A 5 4.54 3.63 -8.79
N ILE A 6 4.17 3.94 -7.54
CA ILE A 6 4.31 5.28 -6.97
C ILE A 6 5.56 5.31 -6.09
N ILE A 7 6.38 6.33 -6.28
CA ILE A 7 7.63 6.55 -5.54
C ILE A 7 7.55 7.93 -4.89
N TRP A 8 7.93 8.01 -3.61
CA TRP A 8 7.98 9.26 -2.85
C TRP A 8 9.42 9.71 -2.64
N LYS A 9 9.66 11.01 -2.78
CA LYS A 9 10.97 11.63 -2.56
C LYS A 9 10.78 12.94 -1.80
N ARG A 10 11.60 13.19 -0.77
CA ARG A 10 11.73 14.53 -0.19
C ARG A 10 12.33 15.46 -1.24
N ALA A 11 11.96 16.74 -1.22
CA ALA A 11 12.46 17.72 -2.18
C ALA A 11 14.01 17.76 -2.24
N GLY A 12 14.68 17.64 -1.09
CA GLY A 12 16.14 17.59 -1.00
C GLY A 12 16.79 16.32 -1.57
N SER A 13 16.02 15.27 -1.82
CA SER A 13 16.48 13.98 -2.39
C SER A 13 16.17 13.81 -3.87
N LEU A 14 15.43 14.75 -4.48
CA LEU A 14 15.17 14.74 -5.92
C LEU A 14 16.45 15.01 -6.69
N THR A 15 16.75 14.12 -7.63
CA THR A 15 17.86 14.29 -8.56
C THR A 15 17.49 15.30 -9.65
N GLU A 16 18.49 15.80 -10.38
CA GLU A 16 18.22 16.64 -11.55
C GLU A 16 17.38 15.89 -12.60
N ASN A 17 17.64 14.59 -12.80
CA ASN A 17 16.87 13.77 -13.73
C ASN A 17 15.39 13.70 -13.35
N ASP A 18 15.09 13.52 -12.06
CA ASP A 18 13.70 13.49 -11.56
C ASP A 18 12.95 14.77 -11.91
N LEU A 19 13.59 15.94 -11.74
CA LEU A 19 13.00 17.24 -12.03
C LEU A 19 12.85 17.48 -13.53
N VAL A 20 13.80 17.00 -14.34
CA VAL A 20 13.73 17.07 -15.82
C VAL A 20 12.58 16.23 -16.35
N GLU A 21 12.36 15.02 -15.81
CA GLU A 21 11.23 14.17 -16.19
C GLU A 21 9.89 14.83 -15.83
N CYS A 22 9.77 15.39 -14.61
CA CYS A 22 8.60 16.16 -14.21
C CYS A 22 8.36 17.39 -15.11
N ALA A 23 9.41 18.15 -15.45
CA ALA A 23 9.33 19.32 -16.33
C ALA A 23 8.91 18.95 -17.76
N THR A 24 9.41 17.82 -18.25
CA THR A 24 9.05 17.28 -19.57
C THR A 24 7.58 16.89 -19.59
N LEU A 25 7.12 16.12 -18.61
CA LEU A 25 5.71 15.73 -18.49
C LEU A 25 4.79 16.94 -18.35
N PHE A 26 5.15 17.91 -17.51
CA PHE A 26 4.43 19.17 -17.36
C PHE A 26 4.28 19.88 -18.71
N SER A 27 5.40 20.10 -19.40
CA SER A 27 5.45 20.88 -20.63
C SER A 27 4.68 20.22 -21.79
N ALA A 28 4.54 18.90 -21.76
CA ALA A 28 3.78 18.14 -22.73
C ALA A 28 2.27 18.07 -22.40
N HIS A 29 1.88 17.97 -21.13
CA HIS A 29 0.52 17.59 -20.75
C HIS A 29 -0.26 18.62 -19.93
N TYR A 30 0.37 19.63 -19.32
CA TYR A 30 -0.32 20.54 -18.39
C TYR A 30 -1.41 21.39 -19.04
N GLY A 31 -1.09 22.10 -20.13
CA GLY A 31 -2.08 22.91 -20.85
C GLY A 31 -1.48 23.90 -21.84
N ILE A 32 -2.31 24.83 -22.32
CA ILE A 32 -1.94 25.91 -23.24
C ILE A 32 -2.36 27.27 -22.65
N TRP A 33 -1.65 28.32 -23.01
CA TRP A 33 -2.00 29.68 -22.61
C TRP A 33 -3.25 30.19 -23.35
N ALA A 34 -4.15 30.86 -22.62
CA ALA A 34 -5.35 31.49 -23.18
C ALA A 34 -5.02 32.65 -24.14
N GLU A 35 -5.99 33.07 -24.96
CA GLU A 35 -5.85 34.18 -25.90
C GLU A 35 -5.39 35.50 -25.24
N GLY A 36 -5.77 35.74 -23.99
CA GLY A 36 -5.35 36.91 -23.20
C GLY A 36 -3.91 36.89 -22.70
N ALA A 37 -3.12 35.85 -22.97
CA ALA A 37 -1.75 35.70 -22.46
C ALA A 37 -0.66 36.42 -23.29
N GLY A 38 -1.06 37.31 -24.20
CA GLY A 38 -0.16 38.06 -25.09
C GLY A 38 0.62 37.14 -26.03
N ASN A 39 1.94 37.35 -26.16
CA ASN A 39 2.82 36.57 -27.06
C ASN A 39 2.91 35.06 -26.76
N ARG A 40 2.32 34.62 -25.64
CA ARG A 40 2.25 33.22 -25.21
C ARG A 40 0.96 32.53 -25.64
N ALA A 41 -0.07 33.26 -26.04
CA ALA A 41 -1.39 32.72 -26.42
C ALA A 41 -1.29 31.55 -27.41
N GLY A 42 -2.05 30.49 -27.14
CA GLY A 42 -2.10 29.27 -27.95
C GLY A 42 -0.87 28.37 -27.85
N LYS A 43 0.21 28.80 -27.17
CA LYS A 43 1.41 27.97 -26.95
C LYS A 43 1.23 27.10 -25.71
N ARG A 44 1.93 25.96 -25.69
CA ARG A 44 2.06 25.12 -24.49
C ARG A 44 2.65 25.89 -23.33
N VAL A 45 2.08 25.69 -22.14
CA VAL A 45 2.70 26.10 -20.89
C VAL A 45 3.92 25.22 -20.68
N ARG A 46 5.10 25.82 -20.52
CA ARG A 46 6.35 25.11 -20.29
C ARG A 46 7.00 25.58 -19.00
N GLN A 47 7.65 24.65 -18.31
CA GLN A 47 8.41 24.92 -17.10
C GLN A 47 9.76 24.23 -17.21
N SER A 48 10.81 24.86 -16.66
CA SER A 48 12.11 24.21 -16.50
C SER A 48 12.18 23.44 -15.19
N ALA A 49 13.14 22.52 -15.06
CA ALA A 49 13.41 21.79 -13.81
C ALA A 49 13.67 22.75 -12.64
N GLY A 50 14.50 23.78 -12.85
CA GLY A 50 14.77 24.82 -11.85
C GLY A 50 13.52 25.59 -11.45
N THR A 51 12.71 26.01 -12.43
CA THR A 51 11.45 26.74 -12.14
C THR A 51 10.45 25.86 -11.38
N LEU A 52 10.37 24.56 -11.69
CA LEU A 52 9.53 23.64 -10.95
C LEU A 52 9.97 23.54 -9.48
N LYS A 53 11.27 23.38 -9.24
CA LYS A 53 11.85 23.29 -7.91
C LYS A 53 11.60 24.57 -7.10
N ASP A 54 11.95 25.72 -7.68
CA ASP A 54 11.92 27.02 -6.99
C ASP A 54 10.50 27.51 -6.70
N ASN A 55 9.50 27.11 -7.50
CA ASN A 55 8.12 27.57 -7.32
C ASN A 55 7.23 26.61 -6.54
N TYR A 56 7.46 25.29 -6.63
CA TYR A 56 6.52 24.30 -6.10
C TYR A 56 7.08 23.44 -4.97
N LEU A 57 8.40 23.46 -4.74
CA LEU A 57 9.09 22.66 -3.71
C LEU A 57 9.85 23.54 -2.70
N ARG A 58 9.21 24.62 -2.23
CA ARG A 58 9.83 25.69 -1.42
C ARG A 58 9.94 25.41 0.07
N GLY A 59 9.02 24.63 0.64
CA GLY A 59 8.94 24.39 2.07
C GLY A 59 9.91 23.31 2.56
N PRO A 60 10.33 23.33 3.84
CA PRO A 60 11.19 22.29 4.42
C PRO A 60 10.53 20.91 4.39
N GLU A 61 9.20 20.87 4.41
CA GLU A 61 8.37 19.67 4.29
C GLU A 61 7.75 19.56 2.89
N SER A 62 8.56 19.80 1.86
CA SER A 62 8.17 19.59 0.45
C SER A 62 8.53 18.19 -0.02
N TRP A 63 7.60 17.58 -0.75
CA TRP A 63 7.69 16.20 -1.20
C TRP A 63 7.21 16.07 -2.65
N ALA A 64 7.65 15.01 -3.31
CA ALA A 64 7.17 14.58 -4.61
C ALA A 64 6.69 13.14 -4.54
N ALA A 65 5.51 12.87 -5.10
CA ALA A 65 5.06 11.53 -5.44
C ALA A 65 5.05 11.39 -6.96
N GLN A 66 5.79 10.41 -7.48
CA GLN A 66 5.97 10.16 -8.90
C GLN A 66 5.42 8.78 -9.25
N ALA A 67 4.54 8.71 -10.24
CA ALA A 67 3.96 7.46 -10.72
C ALA A 67 4.59 7.04 -12.04
N TYR A 68 5.07 5.80 -12.09
CA TYR A 68 5.74 5.23 -13.26
C TYR A 68 4.96 4.04 -13.83
N HIS A 69 4.90 3.94 -15.16
CA HIS A 69 4.53 2.72 -15.87
C HIS A 69 5.79 2.16 -16.54
N GLY A 70 6.30 1.03 -16.06
CA GLY A 70 7.65 0.61 -16.38
C GLY A 70 8.66 1.68 -15.95
N ASN A 71 9.41 2.24 -16.91
CA ASN A 71 10.39 3.31 -16.68
C ASN A 71 9.86 4.70 -17.06
N GLU A 72 8.62 4.83 -17.53
CA GLU A 72 8.05 6.10 -17.97
C GLU A 72 7.30 6.79 -16.82
N LEU A 73 7.61 8.06 -16.57
CA LEU A 73 6.85 8.89 -15.64
C LEU A 73 5.50 9.28 -16.25
N ILE A 74 4.40 8.74 -15.71
CA ILE A 74 3.04 8.94 -16.21
C ILE A 74 2.21 9.93 -15.37
N GLY A 75 2.73 10.37 -14.23
CA GLY A 75 2.09 11.38 -13.39
C GLY A 75 2.91 11.73 -12.17
N TYR A 76 2.71 12.93 -11.62
CA TYR A 76 3.32 13.31 -10.34
C TYR A 76 2.49 14.36 -9.59
N ALA A 77 2.71 14.42 -8.28
CA ALA A 77 2.26 15.49 -7.40
C ALA A 77 3.44 16.04 -6.58
N PHE A 78 3.65 17.34 -6.62
CA PHE A 78 4.44 18.04 -5.62
C PHE A 78 3.51 18.56 -4.54
N TYR A 79 3.86 18.34 -3.28
CA TYR A 79 2.99 18.65 -2.16
C TYR A 79 3.78 19.10 -0.95
N GLN A 80 3.09 19.81 -0.07
CA GLN A 80 3.62 20.26 1.20
C GLN A 80 2.79 19.73 2.35
N ARG A 81 3.48 19.51 3.47
CA ARG A 81 2.87 19.09 4.73
C ARG A 81 3.23 20.12 5.79
N SER A 82 2.22 20.76 6.35
CA SER A 82 2.42 21.84 7.33
C SER A 82 1.47 21.65 8.50
N ASP A 83 1.99 21.79 9.72
CA ASP A 83 1.14 21.80 10.91
C ASP A 83 0.47 23.17 11.07
N LEU A 84 -0.85 23.16 11.18
CA LEU A 84 -1.62 24.36 11.46
C LEU A 84 -1.87 24.41 12.96
N ALA A 85 -1.20 25.34 13.65
CA ALA A 85 -1.18 25.43 15.11
C ALA A 85 -2.57 25.27 15.73
N GLY A 86 -2.75 24.20 16.51
CA GLY A 86 -3.99 23.87 17.22
C GLY A 86 -5.10 23.23 16.38
N LYS A 87 -4.86 22.93 15.10
CA LYS A 87 -5.82 22.26 14.19
C LYS A 87 -5.33 20.93 13.63
N GLY A 88 -4.02 20.77 13.43
CA GLY A 88 -3.39 19.58 12.86
C GLY A 88 -2.84 19.81 11.45
N HIS A 89 -2.43 18.73 10.78
CA HIS A 89 -1.70 18.85 9.52
C HIS A 89 -2.58 19.23 8.33
N VAL A 90 -2.05 20.10 7.47
CA VAL A 90 -2.57 20.36 6.13
C VAL A 90 -1.61 19.71 5.14
N THR A 91 -2.13 18.84 4.29
CA THR A 91 -1.38 18.28 3.17
C THR A 91 -1.97 18.76 1.87
N TRP A 92 -1.21 19.54 1.10
CA TRP A 92 -1.77 20.14 -0.12
C TRP A 92 -0.78 20.13 -1.28
N VAL A 93 -1.35 20.03 -2.48
CA VAL A 93 -0.60 19.85 -3.73
C VAL A 93 -0.32 21.22 -4.34
N THR A 94 0.97 21.50 -4.51
CA THR A 94 1.49 22.72 -5.14
C THR A 94 1.58 22.59 -6.65
N GLN A 95 1.79 21.37 -7.17
CA GLN A 95 1.77 21.08 -8.60
C GLN A 95 1.29 19.66 -8.86
N PHE A 96 0.37 19.49 -9.81
CA PHE A 96 -0.18 18.18 -10.16
C PHE A 96 -0.23 17.98 -11.68
N VAL A 97 0.32 16.87 -12.18
CA VAL A 97 0.29 16.53 -13.61
C VAL A 97 0.02 15.05 -13.77
N VAL A 98 -0.90 14.71 -14.69
CA VAL A 98 -1.15 13.34 -15.12
C VAL A 98 -1.08 13.32 -16.65
N HIS A 99 -0.30 12.37 -17.19
CA HIS A 99 -0.18 12.15 -18.62
C HIS A 99 -1.56 12.01 -19.26
N LYS A 100 -1.81 12.69 -20.39
CA LYS A 100 -3.17 12.77 -21.00
C LYS A 100 -3.77 11.38 -21.26
N ASP A 101 -2.98 10.44 -21.76
CA ASP A 101 -3.43 9.08 -22.05
C ASP A 101 -3.73 8.24 -20.80
N HIS A 102 -3.32 8.70 -19.62
CA HIS A 102 -3.58 8.08 -18.33
C HIS A 102 -4.62 8.83 -17.49
N GLN A 103 -5.16 9.95 -18.01
CA GLN A 103 -6.28 10.65 -17.38
C GLN A 103 -7.54 9.79 -17.42
N ASN A 104 -8.42 10.00 -16.45
CA ASN A 104 -9.68 9.23 -16.27
C ASN A 104 -9.52 7.71 -16.04
N LYS A 105 -8.28 7.22 -15.82
CA LYS A 105 -7.99 5.81 -15.49
C LYS A 105 -7.70 5.57 -14.00
N GLY A 106 -8.12 6.50 -13.13
CA GLY A 106 -7.92 6.39 -11.67
C GLY A 106 -6.52 6.76 -11.15
N LEU A 107 -5.53 6.96 -12.03
CA LEU A 107 -4.15 7.29 -11.65
C LEU A 107 -4.06 8.52 -10.74
N GLY A 108 -4.77 9.60 -11.08
CA GLY A 108 -4.74 10.82 -10.27
C GLY A 108 -5.24 10.60 -8.84
N THR A 109 -6.34 9.86 -8.68
CA THR A 109 -6.85 9.48 -7.34
C THR A 109 -5.84 8.62 -6.58
N ARG A 110 -5.17 7.68 -7.26
CA ARG A 110 -4.13 6.84 -6.63
C ARG A 110 -2.93 7.67 -6.14
N ILE A 111 -2.42 8.59 -6.96
CA ILE A 111 -1.32 9.51 -6.57
C ILE A 111 -1.74 10.35 -5.36
N LEU A 112 -2.93 10.95 -5.40
CA LEU A 112 -3.41 11.81 -4.32
C LEU A 112 -3.66 11.02 -3.02
N ARG A 113 -4.23 9.82 -3.10
CA ARG A 113 -4.42 8.95 -1.94
C ARG A 113 -3.09 8.52 -1.33
N ALA A 114 -2.09 8.26 -2.17
CA ALA A 114 -0.75 7.86 -1.76
C ALA A 114 0.03 8.95 -0.99
N ILE A 115 -0.32 10.23 -1.13
CA ILE A 115 0.37 11.33 -0.43
C ILE A 115 -0.34 11.77 0.86
N TRP A 116 -1.50 11.19 1.16
CA TRP A 116 -2.33 11.58 2.30
C TRP A 116 -2.41 10.47 3.33
N SER A 117 -2.04 10.78 4.57
CA SER A 117 -2.54 9.99 5.70
C SER A 117 -4.00 10.38 5.94
N GLN A 118 -4.94 9.45 6.04
CA GLN A 118 -6.31 9.79 6.47
C GLN A 118 -6.30 10.26 7.94
N SER A 119 -5.29 9.83 8.67
CA SER A 119 -5.13 10.05 10.09
C SER A 119 -4.35 11.34 10.37
N LYS A 120 -4.77 12.11 11.38
CA LYS A 120 -4.13 13.34 11.90
C LYS A 120 -4.11 14.56 10.94
N GLN A 121 -4.93 14.57 9.91
CA GLN A 121 -5.06 15.71 9.00
C GLN A 121 -6.23 16.59 9.38
N TYR A 122 -6.03 17.90 9.24
CA TYR A 122 -7.06 18.92 9.28
C TYR A 122 -7.68 19.13 7.90
N ALA A 123 -6.85 19.25 6.86
CA ALA A 123 -7.31 19.51 5.51
C ALA A 123 -6.40 18.93 4.43
N TRP A 124 -7.00 18.63 3.29
CA TRP A 124 -6.32 18.26 2.06
C TRP A 124 -6.76 19.17 0.94
N GLY A 125 -5.85 19.56 0.06
CA GLY A 125 -6.27 20.39 -1.06
C GLY A 125 -5.25 20.58 -2.17
N LEU A 126 -5.67 21.36 -3.14
CA LEU A 126 -4.91 21.77 -4.30
C LEU A 126 -5.52 23.04 -4.89
N VAL A 127 -4.74 23.78 -5.65
CA VAL A 127 -5.25 24.89 -6.47
C VAL A 127 -5.20 24.47 -7.93
N THR A 128 -6.33 24.59 -8.64
CA THR A 128 -6.40 24.13 -10.03
C THR A 128 -7.55 24.76 -10.83
N ALA A 129 -7.35 24.90 -12.14
CA ALA A 129 -8.42 25.08 -13.12
C ALA A 129 -8.99 23.76 -13.69
N ASN A 130 -8.47 22.60 -13.29
CA ASN A 130 -8.86 21.30 -13.86
C ASN A 130 -9.91 20.57 -12.99
N PRO A 131 -11.16 20.38 -13.45
CA PRO A 131 -12.20 19.69 -12.70
C PRO A 131 -11.86 18.22 -12.39
N ALA A 132 -11.08 17.57 -13.25
CA ALA A 132 -10.65 16.18 -13.01
C ALA A 132 -9.71 16.08 -11.80
N ALA A 133 -8.88 17.10 -11.55
CA ALA A 133 -8.02 17.15 -10.37
C ALA A 133 -8.83 17.37 -9.09
N VAL A 134 -9.85 18.24 -9.11
CA VAL A 134 -10.81 18.38 -8.01
C VAL A 134 -11.52 17.06 -7.73
N ARG A 135 -12.00 16.38 -8.77
CA ARG A 135 -12.65 15.07 -8.62
C ARG A 135 -11.70 14.02 -8.06
N ALA A 136 -10.44 14.02 -8.49
CA ALA A 136 -9.43 13.12 -7.97
C ALA A 136 -9.21 13.36 -6.47
N LEU A 137 -9.17 14.63 -6.03
CA LEU A 137 -9.07 15.02 -4.63
C LEU A 137 -10.23 14.49 -3.81
N GLU A 138 -11.46 14.74 -4.25
CA GLU A 138 -12.66 14.27 -3.53
C GLU A 138 -12.69 12.75 -3.37
N LYS A 139 -12.32 12.01 -4.42
CA LYS A 139 -12.28 10.53 -4.36
C LYS A 139 -11.17 10.01 -3.45
N ALA A 140 -10.05 10.73 -3.36
CA ALA A 140 -8.93 10.32 -2.55
C ALA A 140 -9.14 10.67 -1.06
N THR A 141 -9.88 11.74 -0.74
CA THR A 141 -10.28 12.07 0.65
C THR A 141 -11.64 11.54 1.08
N LEU A 142 -12.36 10.91 0.15
CA LEU A 142 -13.71 10.38 0.33
C LEU A 142 -14.74 11.47 0.68
N ARG A 143 -14.44 12.74 0.41
CA ARG A 143 -15.22 13.93 0.83
C ARG A 143 -15.44 14.87 -0.35
N ARG A 144 -16.46 15.72 -0.25
CA ARG A 144 -16.77 16.73 -1.28
C ARG A 144 -16.06 18.04 -1.01
N CYS A 145 -15.64 18.71 -2.08
CA CYS A 145 -15.18 20.09 -1.97
C CYS A 145 -16.41 21.00 -1.88
N GLU A 146 -16.66 21.56 -0.70
CA GLU A 146 -17.86 22.37 -0.42
C GLU A 146 -17.48 23.84 -0.23
N VAL A 147 -18.14 24.74 -0.96
CA VAL A 147 -17.85 26.20 -0.90
C VAL A 147 -17.93 26.72 0.53
N THR A 148 -18.97 26.36 1.26
CA THR A 148 -19.20 26.82 2.64
C THR A 148 -18.07 26.40 3.57
N MET A 149 -17.61 25.15 3.48
CA MET A 149 -16.50 24.63 4.29
C MET A 149 -15.16 25.28 3.92
N ILE A 150 -14.90 25.44 2.62
CA ILE A 150 -13.66 26.06 2.14
C ILE A 150 -13.61 27.53 2.57
N GLN A 151 -14.68 28.30 2.35
CA GLN A 151 -14.75 29.71 2.73
C GLN A 151 -14.66 29.91 4.25
N LYS A 152 -15.36 29.08 5.05
CA LYS A 152 -15.27 29.08 6.53
C LYS A 152 -13.83 28.93 7.02
N ASN A 153 -13.07 28.04 6.39
CA ASN A 153 -11.73 27.67 6.84
C ASN A 153 -10.60 28.42 6.10
N TRP A 154 -10.92 29.19 5.06
CA TRP A 154 -9.95 29.86 4.19
C TRP A 154 -9.00 30.80 4.93
N SER A 155 -9.49 31.51 5.96
CA SER A 155 -8.68 32.42 6.76
C SER A 155 -7.48 31.74 7.41
N ALA A 156 -7.60 30.44 7.75
CA ALA A 156 -6.54 29.65 8.34
C ALA A 156 -5.60 29.03 7.30
N LEU A 157 -6.07 28.82 6.06
CA LEU A 157 -5.30 28.22 4.98
C LEU A 157 -4.55 29.26 4.11
N LYS A 158 -5.11 30.45 3.92
CA LYS A 158 -4.62 31.43 2.93
C LYS A 158 -3.16 31.84 3.13
N ASN A 159 -2.71 31.95 4.38
CA ASN A 159 -1.33 32.33 4.69
C ASN A 159 -0.35 31.21 4.32
N LEU A 160 -0.75 29.96 4.59
CA LEU A 160 -0.02 28.78 4.15
C LEU A 160 0.07 28.75 2.61
N VAL A 161 -1.08 28.83 1.94
CA VAL A 161 -1.16 28.81 0.47
C VAL A 161 -0.31 29.91 -0.16
N SER A 162 -0.35 31.13 0.38
CA SER A 162 0.42 32.26 -0.13
C SER A 162 1.92 32.15 0.16
N SER A 163 2.30 31.50 1.27
CA SER A 163 3.71 31.25 1.59
C SER A 163 4.33 30.27 0.61
N ASP A 164 3.61 29.19 0.31
CA ASP A 164 4.17 28.10 -0.48
C ASP A 164 4.03 28.35 -1.98
N LEU A 165 2.99 29.09 -2.40
CA LEU A 165 2.78 29.56 -3.76
C LEU A 165 2.63 31.09 -3.81
N PRO A 166 3.73 31.87 -3.75
CA PRO A 166 3.65 33.34 -3.65
C PRO A 166 3.06 34.06 -4.85
N TYR A 167 2.88 33.37 -5.98
CA TYR A 167 2.17 33.92 -7.13
C TYR A 167 0.65 33.99 -6.90
N ILE A 168 0.12 33.18 -5.98
CA ILE A 168 -1.28 33.26 -5.57
C ILE A 168 -1.40 34.44 -4.62
N ALA A 169 -2.03 35.52 -5.08
CA ALA A 169 -2.23 36.74 -4.31
C ALA A 169 -3.33 36.61 -3.25
N ALA A 170 -3.43 35.44 -2.59
CA ALA A 170 -4.51 34.99 -1.70
C ALA A 170 -4.67 35.84 -0.42
N VAL A 171 -3.74 36.76 -0.15
CA VAL A 171 -3.81 37.68 1.00
C VAL A 171 -4.57 38.98 0.68
N SER A 172 -4.78 39.32 -0.61
CA SER A 172 -5.24 40.67 -0.99
C SER A 172 -6.74 40.84 -1.25
N LYS A 173 -7.48 39.78 -1.63
CA LYS A 173 -8.93 39.86 -1.94
C LYS A 173 -9.70 38.67 -1.37
N PRO A 174 -10.91 38.88 -0.83
CA PRO A 174 -11.79 37.78 -0.42
C PRO A 174 -12.26 36.96 -1.63
N MET A 175 -12.57 35.69 -1.40
CA MET A 175 -13.22 34.83 -2.41
C MET A 175 -14.56 35.44 -2.82
N ARG A 176 -14.94 35.30 -4.10
CA ARG A 176 -16.27 35.71 -4.56
C ARG A 176 -17.33 34.83 -3.92
N GLU A 177 -18.45 35.44 -3.54
CA GLU A 177 -19.60 34.74 -2.95
C GLU A 177 -20.03 33.56 -3.83
N GLY A 178 -20.32 32.41 -3.20
CA GLY A 178 -20.70 31.18 -3.91
C GLY A 178 -19.58 30.49 -4.70
N THR A 179 -18.31 30.89 -4.52
CA THR A 179 -17.17 30.28 -5.22
C THR A 179 -15.99 30.01 -4.29
N THR A 180 -15.04 29.19 -4.75
CA THR A 180 -13.70 29.06 -4.11
C THR A 180 -12.58 29.60 -5.00
N ALA A 181 -12.94 30.50 -5.91
CA ALA A 181 -12.02 31.08 -6.88
C ALA A 181 -10.95 31.94 -6.19
N VAL A 182 -9.69 31.72 -6.56
CA VAL A 182 -8.53 32.52 -6.13
C VAL A 182 -7.78 33.01 -7.36
N ASP A 183 -7.35 34.27 -7.33
CA ASP A 183 -6.57 34.86 -8.43
C ASP A 183 -5.14 34.33 -8.39
N THR A 184 -4.77 33.54 -9.40
CA THR A 184 -3.42 32.99 -9.56
C THR A 184 -2.62 33.72 -10.65
N ASN A 185 -3.22 34.73 -11.28
CA ASN A 185 -2.67 35.45 -12.43
C ASN A 185 -2.15 34.49 -13.52
N PHE A 186 -2.83 33.35 -13.69
CA PHE A 186 -2.40 32.26 -14.56
C PHE A 186 -3.41 32.06 -15.71
N PRO A 187 -3.27 32.77 -16.84
CA PRO A 187 -4.25 32.73 -17.95
C PRO A 187 -4.16 31.44 -18.76
N LEU A 188 -4.76 30.37 -18.26
CA LEU A 188 -4.84 29.07 -18.93
C LEU A 188 -6.06 28.98 -19.85
N ASP A 189 -5.92 28.35 -21.03
CA ASP A 189 -7.08 27.95 -21.83
C ASP A 189 -7.89 26.88 -21.09
N ARG A 190 -9.21 27.05 -21.07
CA ARG A 190 -10.12 26.19 -20.30
C ARG A 190 -11.15 25.47 -21.15
N THR A 191 -10.97 25.43 -22.46
CA THR A 191 -11.92 24.73 -23.34
C THR A 191 -12.04 23.26 -22.94
N GLU A 192 -10.91 22.56 -22.74
CA GLU A 192 -10.90 21.17 -22.28
C GLU A 192 -11.45 21.04 -20.84
N SER A 193 -11.12 21.97 -19.95
CA SER A 193 -11.57 21.97 -18.55
C SER A 193 -13.08 22.16 -18.45
N ASN A 194 -13.66 23.09 -19.21
CA ASN A 194 -15.10 23.33 -19.25
C ASN A 194 -15.84 22.12 -19.82
N ALA A 195 -15.35 21.52 -20.91
CA ALA A 195 -15.94 20.29 -21.44
C ALA A 195 -15.90 19.13 -20.43
N THR A 196 -14.81 19.02 -19.65
CA THR A 196 -14.69 18.04 -18.57
C THR A 196 -15.71 18.32 -17.46
N MET A 197 -15.92 19.59 -17.12
CA MET A 197 -16.93 20.01 -16.16
C MET A 197 -18.33 19.60 -16.59
N ASP A 198 -18.70 19.94 -17.83
CA ASP A 198 -20.01 19.63 -18.40
C ASP A 198 -20.26 18.12 -18.40
N SER A 199 -19.24 17.33 -18.74
CA SER A 199 -19.30 15.86 -18.68
C SER A 199 -19.47 15.32 -17.26
N LEU A 200 -18.89 15.95 -16.24
CA LEU A 200 -19.11 15.56 -14.84
C LEU A 200 -20.54 15.86 -14.42
N MET A 201 -21.02 17.08 -14.69
CA MET A 201 -22.39 17.51 -14.36
C MET A 201 -23.44 16.65 -15.08
N SER A 202 -23.23 16.31 -16.36
CA SER A 202 -24.12 15.43 -17.11
C SER A 202 -24.20 14.00 -16.55
N ARG A 203 -23.18 13.57 -15.80
CA ARG A 203 -23.15 12.28 -15.08
C ARG A 203 -23.70 12.38 -13.66
N GLY A 204 -24.36 13.48 -13.31
CA GLY A 204 -25.00 13.70 -12.01
C GLY A 204 -24.06 14.18 -10.91
N HIS A 205 -22.84 14.60 -11.25
CA HIS A 205 -21.95 15.22 -10.27
C HIS A 205 -22.40 16.65 -9.95
N ASP A 206 -22.72 16.91 -8.70
CA ASP A 206 -23.12 18.24 -8.23
C ASP A 206 -21.89 19.15 -8.05
N TRP A 207 -21.58 19.97 -9.06
CA TRP A 207 -20.42 20.87 -9.01
C TRP A 207 -20.70 22.11 -8.16
N GLN A 208 -19.97 22.25 -7.05
CA GLN A 208 -20.26 23.28 -6.06
C GLN A 208 -19.29 24.47 -6.08
N LEU A 209 -18.10 24.38 -6.69
CA LEU A 209 -17.03 25.38 -6.50
C LEU A 209 -17.21 26.71 -7.25
N GLY A 210 -18.33 26.87 -7.93
CA GLY A 210 -18.65 28.04 -8.75
C GLY A 210 -17.84 28.12 -10.05
N ILE A 211 -18.08 29.20 -10.80
CA ILE A 211 -17.46 29.46 -12.11
C ILE A 211 -16.23 30.32 -11.93
N LEU A 212 -15.12 29.97 -12.59
CA LEU A 212 -13.88 30.73 -12.55
C LEU A 212 -13.86 31.90 -13.55
N GLY A 213 -13.27 33.03 -13.14
CA GLY A 213 -12.87 34.12 -14.02
C GLY A 213 -11.53 33.84 -14.73
N PRO A 214 -11.11 34.67 -15.69
CA PRO A 214 -10.00 34.37 -16.63
C PRO A 214 -8.63 34.08 -16.00
N LEU A 215 -8.38 34.64 -14.81
CA LEU A 215 -7.11 34.51 -14.08
C LEU A 215 -7.25 33.69 -12.78
N GLU A 216 -8.43 33.14 -12.53
CA GLU A 216 -8.75 32.48 -11.26
C GLU A 216 -8.65 30.97 -11.35
N GLU A 217 -8.18 30.30 -10.30
CA GLU A 217 -8.27 28.85 -10.15
C GLU A 217 -9.10 28.50 -8.92
N TRP A 218 -9.63 27.28 -8.84
CA TRP A 218 -10.33 26.84 -7.63
C TRP A 218 -9.32 26.50 -6.56
N ALA A 219 -9.45 27.10 -5.38
CA ALA A 219 -8.93 26.50 -4.16
C ALA A 219 -9.86 25.35 -3.80
N ALA A 220 -9.44 24.12 -4.06
CA ALA A 220 -10.21 22.92 -3.77
C ALA A 220 -9.62 22.28 -2.50
N PHE A 221 -10.40 22.27 -1.43
CA PHE A 221 -10.02 21.66 -0.16
C PHE A 221 -11.14 20.80 0.40
N THR A 222 -10.75 19.73 1.08
CA THR A 222 -11.62 18.92 1.92
C THR A 222 -11.05 18.89 3.33
N PHE A 223 -11.91 18.69 4.33
CA PHE A 223 -11.58 18.83 5.74
C PHE A 223 -11.96 17.56 6.50
N SER A 224 -11.18 17.18 7.50
CA SER A 224 -11.46 15.98 8.29
C SER A 224 -12.77 16.04 9.06
N GLU A 225 -13.23 17.25 9.42
CA GLU A 225 -14.54 17.50 10.07
C GLU A 225 -15.75 17.23 9.15
N GLN A 226 -15.56 17.15 7.83
CA GLN A 226 -16.66 16.85 6.91
C GLN A 226 -17.06 15.38 6.98
N ALA A 227 -18.37 15.15 6.84
CA ALA A 227 -18.90 13.83 6.59
C ALA A 227 -18.33 13.24 5.29
N TYR A 228 -18.21 11.92 5.26
CA TYR A 228 -17.86 11.21 4.04
C TYR A 228 -18.97 11.36 2.99
N SER A 229 -18.56 11.41 1.73
CA SER A 229 -19.47 11.42 0.58
C SER A 229 -20.28 10.11 0.48
N THR A 230 -21.40 10.16 -0.24
CA THR A 230 -22.24 8.99 -0.51
C THR A 230 -21.52 7.88 -1.29
N GLU A 231 -20.43 8.22 -1.98
CA GLU A 231 -19.61 7.28 -2.76
C GLU A 231 -18.53 6.60 -1.91
N ALA A 232 -18.31 7.05 -0.67
CA ALA A 232 -17.17 6.62 0.16
C ALA A 232 -17.09 5.10 0.31
N SER A 233 -18.21 4.42 0.55
CA SER A 233 -18.23 2.96 0.69
C SER A 233 -17.70 2.24 -0.54
N SER A 234 -18.03 2.71 -1.75
CA SER A 234 -17.53 2.12 -3.00
C SER A 234 -16.04 2.40 -3.20
N LEU A 235 -15.61 3.62 -2.93
CA LEU A 235 -14.22 4.06 -3.09
C LEU A 235 -13.26 3.38 -2.10
N VAL A 236 -13.73 3.04 -0.90
CA VAL A 236 -12.95 2.26 0.08
C VAL A 236 -12.79 0.82 -0.39
N ARG A 237 -13.78 0.21 -1.05
CA ARG A 237 -13.62 -1.14 -1.63
C ARG A 237 -12.58 -1.14 -2.74
N GLU A 238 -12.60 -0.12 -3.60
CA GLU A 238 -11.54 0.09 -4.59
C GLU A 238 -10.18 0.27 -3.91
N TRP A 239 -10.11 1.04 -2.83
CA TRP A 239 -8.87 1.23 -2.08
C TRP A 239 -8.31 -0.07 -1.48
N ILE A 240 -9.17 -0.92 -0.90
CA ILE A 240 -8.76 -2.23 -0.39
C ILE A 240 -8.14 -3.07 -1.52
N ALA A 241 -8.79 -3.11 -2.69
CA ALA A 241 -8.29 -3.87 -3.84
C ALA A 241 -6.98 -3.30 -4.41
N ASP A 242 -6.82 -1.97 -4.45
CA ASP A 242 -5.59 -1.31 -4.87
C ASP A 242 -4.44 -1.66 -3.90
N CYS A 243 -4.70 -1.73 -2.59
CA CYS A 243 -3.70 -2.05 -1.58
C CYS A 243 -3.17 -3.48 -1.72
N ASP A 244 -4.00 -4.47 -2.04
CA ASP A 244 -3.53 -5.86 -2.23
C ASP A 244 -2.36 -5.95 -3.24
N SER A 245 -2.36 -5.08 -4.26
CA SER A 245 -1.31 -5.05 -5.29
C SER A 245 -0.02 -4.34 -4.87
N THR A 246 -0.05 -3.56 -3.78
CA THR A 246 1.06 -2.66 -3.38
C THR A 246 1.60 -2.93 -1.97
N VAL A 247 0.84 -3.63 -1.12
CA VAL A 247 1.24 -4.00 0.24
C VAL A 247 2.52 -4.83 0.25
N VAL A 248 2.69 -5.74 -0.72
CA VAL A 248 3.91 -6.54 -0.88
C VAL A 248 5.14 -5.65 -1.13
N ASP A 249 5.03 -4.68 -2.04
CA ASP A 249 6.12 -3.73 -2.33
C ASP A 249 6.47 -2.87 -1.10
N ALA A 250 5.44 -2.44 -0.35
CA ALA A 250 5.64 -1.70 0.89
C ALA A 250 6.38 -2.54 1.95
N TYR A 251 6.01 -3.81 2.11
CA TYR A 251 6.72 -4.74 3.01
C TYR A 251 8.17 -4.94 2.65
N GLN A 252 8.46 -5.11 1.35
CA GLN A 252 9.84 -5.26 0.88
C GLN A 252 10.67 -4.03 1.23
N GLY A 253 10.15 -2.82 0.97
CA GLY A 253 10.83 -1.57 1.30
C GLY A 253 11.22 -1.46 2.78
N MET A 254 10.37 -1.95 3.69
CA MET A 254 10.63 -1.88 5.13
C MET A 254 11.55 -2.97 5.66
N ALA A 255 11.42 -4.21 5.18
CA ALA A 255 12.32 -5.30 5.54
C ALA A 255 13.77 -5.06 5.06
N LEU A 256 13.96 -4.11 4.13
CA LEU A 256 15.28 -3.62 3.76
C LEU A 256 15.95 -2.77 4.85
N ASP A 257 15.19 -2.04 5.67
CA ASP A 257 15.73 -1.08 6.65
C ASP A 257 15.94 -1.66 8.06
N ALA A 258 15.42 -2.86 8.37
CA ALA A 258 15.33 -3.31 9.75
C ALA A 258 16.03 -4.67 10.00
N ASP A 259 17.05 -4.66 10.87
CA ASP A 259 17.60 -5.85 11.53
C ASP A 259 16.55 -6.37 12.54
N HIS A 260 15.53 -7.04 12.02
CA HIS A 260 14.38 -7.48 12.80
C HIS A 260 14.75 -8.53 13.86
N LYS A 261 14.29 -8.31 15.11
CA LYS A 261 14.46 -9.17 16.31
C LYS A 261 14.04 -10.65 16.14
N TRP A 262 13.40 -11.01 15.02
CA TRP A 262 12.88 -12.33 14.70
C TRP A 262 13.96 -13.36 14.36
N GLN A 263 15.19 -12.93 14.04
CA GLN A 263 16.30 -13.83 13.68
C GLN A 263 16.78 -14.73 14.83
N SER A 264 16.46 -14.41 16.10
CA SER A 264 16.98 -15.15 17.27
C SER A 264 16.41 -16.55 17.45
N LYS A 265 15.39 -16.93 16.67
CA LYS A 265 14.62 -18.18 16.85
C LYS A 265 14.82 -19.21 15.73
N THR A 266 15.49 -18.82 14.63
CA THR A 266 15.69 -19.65 13.43
C THR A 266 16.19 -21.06 13.75
N LYS A 267 17.21 -21.20 14.61
CA LYS A 267 17.76 -22.52 14.97
C LYS A 267 16.74 -23.43 15.66
N HIS A 268 15.92 -22.88 16.56
CA HIS A 268 14.90 -23.65 17.27
C HIS A 268 13.78 -24.12 16.34
N GLU A 269 13.39 -23.28 15.37
CA GLU A 269 12.37 -23.60 14.37
C GLU A 269 12.86 -24.69 13.40
N VAL A 270 14.11 -24.57 12.94
CA VAL A 270 14.76 -25.60 12.11
C VAL A 270 14.95 -26.90 12.90
N ASP A 271 15.35 -26.82 14.16
CA ASP A 271 15.45 -27.99 15.04
C ASP A 271 14.11 -28.70 15.20
N TYR A 272 13.02 -27.95 15.41
CA TYR A 272 11.67 -28.50 15.49
C TYR A 272 11.33 -29.24 14.20
N PHE A 273 11.45 -28.56 13.04
CA PHE A 273 11.13 -29.15 11.75
C PHE A 273 11.89 -30.46 11.49
N LEU A 274 13.22 -30.45 11.66
CA LEU A 274 14.06 -31.62 11.40
C LEU A 274 13.81 -32.78 12.39
N LYS A 275 13.36 -32.49 13.62
CA LYS A 275 12.97 -33.52 14.61
C LYS A 275 11.56 -34.08 14.36
N SER A 276 10.70 -33.31 13.71
CA SER A 276 9.32 -33.69 13.44
C SER A 276 9.14 -34.57 12.20
N ILE A 277 10.20 -34.79 11.42
CA ILE A 277 10.14 -35.50 10.14
C ILE A 277 11.19 -36.60 10.05
N GLU A 278 10.86 -37.64 9.28
CA GLU A 278 11.83 -38.61 8.82
C GLU A 278 12.34 -38.14 7.45
N SER A 279 13.61 -37.73 7.38
CA SER A 279 14.21 -37.22 6.14
C SER A 279 15.63 -37.78 5.92
N PRO A 280 16.07 -37.94 4.65
CA PRO A 280 17.40 -38.43 4.35
C PRO A 280 18.48 -37.41 4.77
N SER A 281 19.68 -37.92 5.05
CA SER A 281 20.87 -37.06 5.17
C SER A 281 21.04 -36.25 3.89
N LYS A 282 21.18 -34.92 4.00
CA LYS A 282 21.25 -33.98 2.86
C LYS A 282 19.98 -33.90 1.99
N ALA A 283 18.81 -33.99 2.63
CA ALA A 283 17.50 -33.80 1.98
C ALA A 283 17.45 -32.57 1.04
N LYS A 284 16.70 -32.68 -0.05
CA LYS A 284 16.29 -31.55 -0.90
C LYS A 284 15.07 -30.89 -0.28
N ILE A 285 15.19 -29.60 0.06
CA ILE A 285 14.17 -28.83 0.76
C ILE A 285 13.81 -27.58 -0.05
N PHE A 286 12.53 -27.28 -0.17
CA PHE A 286 12.09 -25.97 -0.65
C PHE A 286 11.55 -25.11 0.51
N ASP A 287 11.66 -23.80 0.36
CA ASP A 287 11.18 -22.80 1.31
C ASP A 287 10.33 -21.77 0.56
N ILE A 288 9.01 -21.85 0.70
CA ILE A 288 8.05 -20.95 0.05
C ILE A 288 7.85 -19.69 0.92
N GLY A 289 8.02 -18.52 0.31
CA GLY A 289 7.99 -17.24 1.01
C GLY A 289 9.23 -17.04 1.88
N CYS A 290 10.40 -17.39 1.33
CA CYS A 290 11.64 -17.46 2.10
C CYS A 290 12.16 -16.08 2.57
N GLY A 291 11.65 -14.98 2.01
CA GLY A 291 12.05 -13.62 2.34
C GLY A 291 13.56 -13.40 2.25
N THR A 292 14.18 -13.01 3.38
CA THR A 292 15.65 -12.82 3.49
C THR A 292 16.42 -14.14 3.69
N GLY A 293 15.75 -15.29 3.57
CA GLY A 293 16.37 -16.61 3.51
C GLY A 293 16.80 -17.21 4.85
N ARG A 294 16.34 -16.69 5.99
CA ARG A 294 16.86 -17.11 7.31
C ARG A 294 16.76 -18.62 7.58
N HIS A 295 15.63 -19.25 7.27
CA HIS A 295 15.47 -20.71 7.43
C HIS A 295 16.23 -21.46 6.35
N SER A 296 16.14 -20.98 5.11
CA SER A 296 16.85 -21.57 3.98
C SER A 296 18.37 -21.67 4.22
N ILE A 297 18.98 -20.59 4.72
CA ILE A 297 20.41 -20.49 5.05
C ILE A 297 20.78 -21.45 6.18
N GLU A 298 20.01 -21.49 7.27
CA GLU A 298 20.28 -22.40 8.39
C GLU A 298 20.14 -23.87 7.98
N LEU A 299 19.13 -24.22 7.17
CA LEU A 299 18.96 -25.58 6.63
C LEU A 299 20.12 -25.98 5.72
N ALA A 300 20.57 -25.07 4.86
CA ALA A 300 21.70 -25.31 3.97
C ALA A 300 23.02 -25.43 4.76
N ALA A 301 23.24 -24.62 5.79
CA ALA A 301 24.39 -24.72 6.69
C ALA A 301 24.46 -26.08 7.42
N ARG A 302 23.32 -26.75 7.62
CA ARG A 302 23.24 -28.11 8.17
C ARG A 302 23.42 -29.22 7.12
N GLY A 303 23.76 -28.86 5.88
CA GLY A 303 24.11 -29.78 4.81
C GLY A 303 22.95 -30.22 3.91
N HIS A 304 21.76 -29.63 4.03
CA HIS A 304 20.62 -29.89 3.14
C HIS A 304 20.72 -29.08 1.84
N ASN A 305 20.11 -29.56 0.76
CA ASN A 305 20.08 -28.82 -0.51
C ASN A 305 18.81 -27.98 -0.58
N VAL A 306 18.93 -26.65 -0.58
CA VAL A 306 17.79 -25.77 -0.35
C VAL A 306 17.46 -24.90 -1.57
N VAL A 307 16.17 -24.74 -1.84
CA VAL A 307 15.64 -23.78 -2.82
C VAL A 307 14.64 -22.86 -2.14
N GLY A 308 15.04 -21.60 -1.94
CA GLY A 308 14.15 -20.55 -1.43
C GLY A 308 13.41 -19.86 -2.57
N VAL A 309 12.11 -19.61 -2.39
CA VAL A 309 11.25 -18.96 -3.39
C VAL A 309 10.53 -17.79 -2.74
N ASP A 310 10.57 -16.63 -3.37
CA ASP A 310 9.86 -15.43 -2.91
C ASP A 310 9.54 -14.50 -4.09
N THR A 311 8.58 -13.61 -3.94
CA THR A 311 8.29 -12.56 -4.95
C THR A 311 9.14 -11.31 -4.74
N GLY A 312 9.73 -11.13 -3.56
CA GLY A 312 10.52 -9.96 -3.21
C GLY A 312 11.96 -10.02 -3.69
N SER A 313 12.19 -9.57 -4.91
CA SER A 313 13.54 -9.42 -5.50
C SER A 313 14.55 -8.78 -4.54
N ALA A 314 14.19 -7.68 -3.88
CA ALA A 314 15.08 -7.00 -2.93
C ALA A 314 15.36 -7.81 -1.65
N LEU A 315 14.41 -8.64 -1.20
CA LEU A 315 14.62 -9.58 -0.09
C LEU A 315 15.56 -10.72 -0.50
N LEU A 316 15.40 -11.22 -1.72
CA LEU A 316 16.24 -12.26 -2.29
C LEU A 316 17.67 -11.78 -2.53
N GLU A 317 17.88 -10.52 -2.93
CA GLU A 317 19.22 -9.94 -3.02
C GLU A 317 19.95 -10.00 -1.67
N LYS A 318 19.26 -9.66 -0.57
CA LYS A 318 19.79 -9.83 0.80
C LYS A 318 20.06 -11.29 1.14
N ALA A 319 19.14 -12.18 0.76
CA ALA A 319 19.27 -13.62 1.02
C ALA A 319 20.51 -14.21 0.31
N ILE A 320 20.70 -13.86 -0.97
CA ILE A 320 21.86 -14.24 -1.79
C ILE A 320 23.14 -13.70 -1.18
N HIS A 321 23.15 -12.43 -0.78
CA HIS A 321 24.32 -11.82 -0.13
C HIS A 321 24.68 -12.54 1.18
N SER A 322 23.68 -12.87 2.00
CA SER A 322 23.86 -13.55 3.28
C SER A 322 24.30 -15.02 3.12
N ALA A 323 23.93 -15.65 2.00
CA ALA A 323 24.26 -17.03 1.66
C ALA A 323 25.57 -17.19 0.88
N ASN A 324 26.36 -16.12 0.69
CA ASN A 324 27.51 -16.07 -0.22
C ASN A 324 28.57 -17.18 -0.04
N SER A 325 28.65 -17.80 1.13
CA SER A 325 29.61 -18.84 1.51
C SER A 325 29.03 -20.26 1.49
N ILE A 326 27.75 -20.41 1.12
CA ILE A 326 27.00 -21.66 1.16
C ILE A 326 26.68 -22.09 -0.28
N SER A 327 27.21 -23.23 -0.71
CA SER A 327 27.10 -23.67 -2.11
C SER A 327 25.85 -24.51 -2.42
N ASN A 328 25.15 -24.98 -1.40
CA ASN A 328 24.01 -25.89 -1.47
C ASN A 328 22.65 -25.19 -1.27
N ILE A 329 22.57 -23.92 -1.67
CA ILE A 329 21.35 -23.10 -1.61
C ILE A 329 21.21 -22.27 -2.90
N LYS A 330 19.98 -22.14 -3.38
CA LYS A 330 19.62 -21.19 -4.44
C LYS A 330 18.32 -20.47 -4.11
N PHE A 331 18.16 -19.28 -4.67
CA PHE A 331 16.98 -18.44 -4.49
C PHE A 331 16.33 -18.14 -5.85
N GLU A 332 15.01 -18.23 -5.92
CA GLU A 332 14.23 -18.01 -7.14
C GLU A 332 13.16 -16.93 -6.90
N CYS A 333 13.21 -15.85 -7.71
CA CYS A 333 12.20 -14.79 -7.68
C CYS A 333 10.96 -15.26 -8.46
N CYS A 334 9.96 -15.79 -7.76
CA CYS A 334 8.77 -16.36 -8.39
C CYS A 334 7.57 -16.29 -7.44
N ASP A 335 6.38 -16.11 -8.03
CA ASP A 335 5.12 -16.33 -7.32
C ASP A 335 4.97 -17.83 -7.01
N ALA A 336 4.88 -18.18 -5.72
CA ALA A 336 4.77 -19.57 -5.27
C ALA A 336 3.53 -20.29 -5.82
N ARG A 337 2.46 -19.58 -6.21
CA ARG A 337 1.27 -20.17 -6.83
C ARG A 337 1.56 -20.73 -8.24
N LEU A 338 2.57 -20.17 -8.90
CA LEU A 338 2.98 -20.47 -10.27
C LEU A 338 4.32 -21.22 -10.35
N TRP A 339 4.99 -21.43 -9.22
CA TRP A 339 6.31 -22.05 -9.18
C TRP A 339 6.26 -23.52 -9.59
N ARG A 340 7.04 -23.91 -10.61
CA ARG A 340 7.06 -25.27 -11.17
C ARG A 340 8.51 -25.72 -11.40
N PRO A 341 9.21 -26.17 -10.35
CA PRO A 341 10.57 -26.67 -10.48
C PRO A 341 10.58 -28.01 -11.23
N ASN A 342 11.66 -28.27 -11.98
CA ASN A 342 11.86 -29.54 -12.70
C ASN A 342 12.14 -30.72 -11.76
N GLU A 343 12.58 -30.46 -10.54
CA GLU A 343 12.95 -31.47 -9.56
C GLU A 343 11.88 -31.62 -8.47
N LYS A 344 11.88 -32.79 -7.82
CA LYS A 344 11.06 -33.07 -6.63
C LYS A 344 11.89 -33.00 -5.35
N PHE A 345 11.24 -32.63 -4.26
CA PHE A 345 11.85 -32.37 -2.97
C PHE A 345 11.45 -33.42 -1.94
N ASP A 346 12.35 -33.69 -0.99
CA ASP A 346 12.09 -34.60 0.12
C ASP A 346 11.19 -33.94 1.16
N CYS A 347 11.40 -32.64 1.39
CA CYS A 347 10.61 -31.86 2.33
C CYS A 347 10.38 -30.43 1.83
N GLY A 348 9.46 -29.71 2.47
CA GLY A 348 9.24 -28.30 2.22
C GLY A 348 8.79 -27.56 3.47
N ILE A 349 9.05 -26.25 3.50
CA ILE A 349 8.55 -25.35 4.53
C ILE A 349 7.82 -24.14 3.91
N CYS A 350 6.85 -23.61 4.62
CA CYS A 350 6.07 -22.41 4.25
C CYS A 350 5.62 -21.71 5.53
N LEU A 351 6.49 -20.85 6.07
CA LEU A 351 6.38 -20.36 7.44
C LEU A 351 5.97 -18.89 7.46
N TYR A 352 5.45 -18.42 8.59
CA TYR A 352 5.10 -17.01 8.84
C TYR A 352 3.98 -16.45 7.93
N ASP A 353 2.86 -17.16 7.84
CA ASP A 353 1.59 -16.71 7.25
C ASP A 353 1.63 -16.42 5.73
N VAL A 354 2.55 -17.06 5.02
CA VAL A 354 2.57 -17.05 3.54
C VAL A 354 1.26 -17.64 3.00
N VAL A 355 0.83 -18.78 3.56
CA VAL A 355 -0.56 -19.24 3.47
C VAL A 355 -1.35 -18.43 4.51
N GLY A 356 -2.31 -17.63 4.06
CA GLY A 356 -2.98 -16.62 4.88
C GLY A 356 -2.79 -15.19 4.36
N SER A 357 -1.72 -14.95 3.59
CA SER A 357 -1.43 -13.64 2.96
C SER A 357 -2.51 -13.17 1.98
N PHE A 358 -3.33 -14.09 1.46
CA PHE A 358 -4.48 -13.75 0.62
C PHE A 358 -5.77 -13.83 1.42
N ALA A 359 -6.66 -12.85 1.26
CA ALA A 359 -7.98 -12.87 1.88
C ALA A 359 -8.92 -13.97 1.33
N ASP A 360 -8.58 -14.58 0.20
CA ASP A 360 -9.34 -15.64 -0.47
C ASP A 360 -8.61 -17.00 -0.35
N ASP A 361 -9.33 -18.01 0.12
CA ASP A 361 -8.84 -19.38 0.25
C ASP A 361 -8.46 -20.01 -1.10
N VAL A 362 -9.05 -19.55 -2.22
CA VAL A 362 -8.68 -20.05 -3.56
C VAL A 362 -7.22 -19.75 -3.89
N GLU A 363 -6.72 -18.56 -3.53
CA GLU A 363 -5.32 -18.20 -3.78
C GLU A 363 -4.37 -18.90 -2.82
N ASN A 364 -4.76 -19.04 -1.55
CA ASN A 364 -4.00 -19.81 -0.56
C ASN A 364 -3.90 -21.30 -0.94
N ALA A 365 -4.98 -21.90 -1.46
CA ALA A 365 -5.01 -23.29 -1.91
C ALA A 365 -4.04 -23.56 -3.07
N LYS A 366 -3.78 -22.57 -3.94
CA LYS A 366 -2.78 -22.71 -5.04
C LYS A 366 -1.36 -22.87 -4.51
N ILE A 367 -1.03 -22.26 -3.36
CA ILE A 367 0.26 -22.43 -2.69
C ILE A 367 0.39 -23.88 -2.20
N LEU A 368 -0.62 -24.38 -1.49
CA LEU A 368 -0.65 -25.76 -0.99
C LEU A 368 -0.56 -26.77 -2.13
N THR A 369 -1.33 -26.54 -3.19
CA THR A 369 -1.30 -27.36 -4.41
C THR A 369 0.10 -27.39 -5.01
N THR A 370 0.78 -26.24 -5.08
CA THR A 370 2.17 -26.16 -5.57
C THR A 370 3.13 -26.92 -4.67
N ALA A 371 3.03 -26.76 -3.35
CA ALA A 371 3.83 -27.51 -2.37
C ALA A 371 3.63 -29.03 -2.54
N TYR A 372 2.37 -29.47 -2.66
CA TYR A 372 2.03 -30.87 -2.92
C TYR A 372 2.69 -31.39 -4.19
N PHE A 373 2.62 -30.63 -5.29
CA PHE A 373 3.26 -31.01 -6.55
C PHE A 373 4.79 -31.07 -6.44
N CYS A 374 5.43 -30.19 -5.68
CA CYS A 374 6.89 -30.17 -5.53
C CYS A 374 7.43 -31.35 -4.72
N LEU A 375 6.62 -31.94 -3.85
CA LEU A 375 7.04 -33.04 -2.98
C LEU A 375 7.09 -34.39 -3.70
N LYS A 376 8.10 -35.19 -3.32
CA LYS A 376 8.12 -36.64 -3.54
C LYS A 376 7.01 -37.30 -2.72
N GLN A 377 6.60 -38.50 -3.12
CA GLN A 377 5.72 -39.34 -2.30
C GLN A 377 6.37 -39.62 -0.95
N GLY A 378 5.57 -39.55 0.12
CA GLY A 378 6.06 -39.66 1.50
C GLY A 378 6.80 -38.42 2.02
N GLY A 379 6.98 -37.38 1.21
CA GLY A 379 7.66 -36.15 1.61
C GLY A 379 6.83 -35.31 2.59
N TYR A 380 7.51 -34.54 3.43
CA TYR A 380 6.90 -33.74 4.49
C TYR A 380 6.80 -32.25 4.13
N PHE A 381 5.73 -31.60 4.56
CA PHE A 381 5.52 -30.17 4.41
C PHE A 381 5.16 -29.55 5.76
N LEU A 382 5.95 -28.60 6.23
CA LEU A 382 5.64 -27.84 7.44
C LEU A 382 5.15 -26.45 7.04
N LEU A 383 3.96 -26.08 7.51
CA LEU A 383 3.45 -24.72 7.32
C LEU A 383 2.93 -24.13 8.63
N THR A 384 2.86 -22.79 8.66
CA THR A 384 2.24 -22.06 9.76
C THR A 384 1.28 -21.00 9.22
N VAL A 385 0.14 -20.85 9.88
CA VAL A 385 -0.85 -19.81 9.59
C VAL A 385 -1.22 -19.04 10.85
N MET A 386 -1.75 -17.83 10.71
CA MET A 386 -2.22 -17.06 11.86
C MET A 386 -3.50 -17.65 12.47
N ASN A 387 -3.56 -17.69 13.80
CA ASN A 387 -4.66 -18.26 14.55
C ASN A 387 -5.91 -17.36 14.52
N GLY A 388 -6.93 -17.79 13.77
CA GLY A 388 -8.23 -17.12 13.67
C GLY A 388 -9.08 -17.24 14.94
N GLU A 389 -8.95 -18.34 15.69
CA GLU A 389 -9.73 -18.56 16.93
C GLU A 389 -9.28 -17.62 18.05
N LEU A 390 -7.96 -17.38 18.17
CA LEU A 390 -7.46 -16.35 19.07
C LEU A 390 -8.00 -14.98 18.65
N MET A 391 -7.88 -14.63 17.35
CA MET A 391 -8.35 -13.33 16.86
C MET A 391 -9.84 -13.15 17.13
N ASP A 392 -10.66 -14.16 16.85
CA ASP A 392 -12.09 -14.13 17.12
C ASP A 392 -12.38 -13.91 18.62
N SER A 393 -11.62 -14.54 19.52
CA SER A 393 -11.83 -14.36 20.96
C SER A 393 -11.46 -12.97 21.49
N ILE A 394 -10.54 -12.25 20.84
CA ILE A 394 -10.02 -10.96 21.33
C ILE A 394 -10.50 -9.75 20.53
N ALA A 395 -11.11 -9.95 19.36
CA ALA A 395 -11.51 -8.87 18.46
C ALA A 395 -12.44 -7.85 19.15
N GLN A 396 -12.03 -6.57 19.13
CA GLN A 396 -12.82 -5.44 19.66
C GLN A 396 -13.65 -4.76 18.58
N HIS A 397 -13.21 -4.84 17.32
CA HIS A 397 -13.91 -4.28 16.17
C HIS A 397 -14.27 -5.41 15.20
N ARG A 398 -15.54 -5.47 14.80
CA ARG A 398 -16.07 -6.49 13.90
C ARG A 398 -16.82 -5.86 12.73
N THR A 399 -16.94 -6.62 11.65
CA THR A 399 -17.66 -6.17 10.46
C THR A 399 -18.27 -7.31 9.66
N ASP A 400 -19.28 -6.96 8.88
CA ASP A 400 -19.83 -7.77 7.79
C ASP A 400 -19.41 -7.19 6.42
N ASN A 401 -19.93 -7.79 5.34
CA ASN A 401 -19.65 -7.35 3.97
C ASN A 401 -20.19 -5.95 3.64
N GLU A 402 -21.34 -5.56 4.18
CA GLU A 402 -22.03 -4.31 3.87
C GLU A 402 -21.33 -3.14 4.56
N ASN A 403 -21.04 -3.29 5.85
CA ASN A 403 -20.49 -2.27 6.74
C ASN A 403 -18.95 -2.18 6.71
N LEU A 404 -18.25 -3.15 6.11
CA LEU A 404 -16.78 -3.19 6.00
C LEU A 404 -16.15 -1.83 5.67
N PRO A 405 -16.61 -1.09 4.64
CA PRO A 405 -15.99 0.17 4.28
C PRO A 405 -16.00 1.20 5.43
N MET A 406 -17.15 1.39 6.07
CA MET A 406 -17.32 2.42 7.09
C MET A 406 -16.67 2.02 8.40
N ASN A 407 -16.78 0.75 8.78
CA ASN A 407 -16.10 0.21 9.95
C ASN A 407 -14.58 0.33 9.80
N LEU A 408 -14.03 0.08 8.60
CA LEU A 408 -12.61 0.26 8.33
C LEU A 408 -12.17 1.71 8.52
N LEU A 409 -12.93 2.68 7.99
CA LEU A 409 -12.61 4.10 8.17
C LEU A 409 -12.67 4.57 9.62
N SER A 410 -13.45 3.89 10.46
CA SER A 410 -13.54 4.17 11.90
C SER A 410 -12.39 3.55 12.72
N LEU A 411 -11.70 2.56 12.15
CA LEU A 411 -10.60 1.87 12.82
C LEU A 411 -9.37 2.80 12.94
N GLU A 412 -8.75 2.86 14.11
CA GLU A 412 -7.52 3.61 14.31
C GLU A 412 -6.38 3.02 13.45
N PRO A 413 -5.56 3.84 12.79
CA PRO A 413 -4.36 3.34 12.12
C PRO A 413 -3.38 2.72 13.13
N SER A 414 -2.70 1.69 12.66
CA SER A 414 -1.76 0.87 13.39
C SER A 414 -0.32 1.25 13.00
N PRO A 415 0.57 1.56 13.95
CA PRO A 415 2.02 1.59 13.70
C PRO A 415 2.65 0.20 13.88
N THR A 416 1.83 -0.83 14.11
CA THR A 416 2.24 -2.15 14.61
C THR A 416 3.32 -2.79 13.75
N MET A 417 3.17 -2.76 12.42
CA MET A 417 4.10 -3.42 11.50
C MET A 417 5.50 -2.84 11.57
N GLN A 418 5.59 -1.52 11.78
CA GLN A 418 6.84 -0.80 11.88
C GLN A 418 7.48 -0.98 13.26
N ASP A 419 6.69 -0.90 14.33
CA ASP A 419 7.22 -0.78 15.69
C ASP A 419 7.40 -2.13 16.41
N THR A 420 6.43 -3.04 16.25
CA THR A 420 6.30 -4.21 17.14
C THR A 420 6.14 -5.55 16.42
N GLY A 421 5.60 -5.55 15.20
CA GLY A 421 5.15 -6.75 14.48
C GLY A 421 3.97 -7.48 15.14
N ASN A 422 3.33 -6.93 16.19
CA ASN A 422 2.24 -7.60 16.91
C ASN A 422 0.88 -7.46 16.22
N ILE A 423 0.68 -8.17 15.11
CA ILE A 423 -0.55 -8.11 14.28
C ILE A 423 -1.84 -8.63 14.97
N PHE A 424 -1.77 -9.04 16.24
CA PHE A 424 -2.90 -9.49 17.07
C PHE A 424 -3.44 -8.40 18.01
N SER A 425 -2.97 -7.16 17.93
CA SER A 425 -3.52 -6.08 18.77
C SER A 425 -5.01 -5.85 18.44
N PRO A 426 -5.94 -6.14 19.38
CA PRO A 426 -7.38 -6.08 19.07
C PRO A 426 -7.89 -4.67 18.83
N LYS A 427 -7.16 -3.67 19.33
CA LYS A 427 -7.41 -2.24 19.10
C LYS A 427 -7.30 -1.85 17.61
N TYR A 428 -6.46 -2.56 16.87
CA TYR A 428 -6.02 -2.17 15.53
C TYR A 428 -6.52 -3.12 14.43
N VAL A 429 -7.35 -4.09 14.78
CA VAL A 429 -7.87 -5.10 13.85
C VAL A 429 -9.38 -4.95 13.74
N LEU A 430 -9.86 -4.88 12.50
CA LEU A 430 -11.26 -5.08 12.15
C LEU A 430 -11.44 -6.51 11.65
N TRP A 431 -12.16 -7.32 12.42
CA TRP A 431 -12.35 -8.74 12.17
C TRP A 431 -13.64 -9.00 11.38
N HIS A 432 -13.55 -9.82 10.32
CA HIS A 432 -14.70 -10.29 9.56
C HIS A 432 -14.95 -11.76 9.88
N ASP A 433 -15.94 -12.00 10.74
CA ASP A 433 -16.20 -13.29 11.39
C ASP A 433 -16.44 -14.42 10.37
N GLU A 434 -17.33 -14.19 9.41
CA GLU A 434 -17.75 -15.21 8.44
C GLU A 434 -16.63 -15.59 7.47
N LYS A 435 -15.73 -14.65 7.18
CA LYS A 435 -14.61 -14.87 6.25
C LYS A 435 -13.32 -15.27 6.96
N GLY A 436 -13.27 -15.10 8.28
CA GLY A 436 -12.05 -15.16 9.06
C GLY A 436 -10.92 -14.28 8.52
N VAL A 437 -11.25 -13.05 8.09
CA VAL A 437 -10.27 -12.09 7.54
C VAL A 437 -10.07 -10.94 8.52
N ALA A 438 -8.82 -10.66 8.84
CA ALA A 438 -8.43 -9.51 9.63
C ALA A 438 -8.04 -8.35 8.72
N TYR A 439 -8.66 -7.18 8.89
CA TYR A 439 -8.30 -5.94 8.22
C TYR A 439 -7.57 -5.02 9.18
N ARG A 440 -6.51 -4.36 8.71
CA ARG A 440 -5.76 -3.35 9.47
C ARG A 440 -5.47 -2.16 8.57
N ARG A 441 -5.53 -0.97 9.15
CA ARG A 441 -5.03 0.26 8.52
C ARG A 441 -3.62 0.48 9.03
N GLU A 442 -2.61 0.10 8.28
CA GLU A 442 -1.22 0.23 8.72
C GLU A 442 -0.67 1.58 8.28
N LEU A 443 -0.16 2.34 9.25
CA LEU A 443 0.54 3.60 9.03
C LEU A 443 2.03 3.32 9.00
N PHE A 444 2.65 3.72 7.90
CA PHE A 444 4.10 3.65 7.70
C PHE A 444 4.65 5.07 7.70
N GLU A 445 5.57 5.38 8.61
CA GLU A 445 6.20 6.70 8.72
C GLU A 445 7.65 6.54 9.15
N SER A 446 8.60 6.85 8.27
CA SER A 446 10.03 6.87 8.64
C SER A 446 10.67 8.18 8.22
N GLU A 447 11.88 8.47 8.71
CA GLU A 447 12.61 9.67 8.28
C GLU A 447 12.80 9.71 6.74
N LYS A 448 12.90 8.53 6.13
CA LYS A 448 13.14 8.33 4.69
C LYS A 448 11.86 8.17 3.86
N VAL A 449 10.73 7.79 4.47
CA VAL A 449 9.49 7.44 3.77
C VAL A 449 8.36 8.36 4.22
N ALA A 450 7.69 9.00 3.26
CA ALA A 450 6.52 9.84 3.54
C ALA A 450 5.44 9.01 4.24
N PRO A 451 4.73 9.57 5.23
CA PRO A 451 3.64 8.87 5.91
C PRO A 451 2.60 8.39 4.91
N CYS A 452 2.44 7.07 4.83
CA CYS A 452 1.43 6.45 3.99
C CYS A 452 0.62 5.46 4.81
N GLU A 453 -0.66 5.37 4.50
CA GLU A 453 -1.57 4.44 5.15
C GLU A 453 -2.01 3.40 4.13
N LEU A 454 -1.77 2.11 4.42
CA LEU A 454 -2.21 1.00 3.58
C LEU A 454 -3.24 0.18 4.32
N VAL A 455 -4.17 -0.41 3.57
CA VAL A 455 -5.04 -1.43 4.12
C VAL A 455 -4.36 -2.78 3.91
N VAL A 456 -4.04 -3.45 5.01
CA VAL A 456 -3.55 -4.82 5.02
C VAL A 456 -4.70 -5.73 5.41
N ARG A 457 -4.82 -6.85 4.70
CA ARG A 457 -5.75 -7.91 5.07
C ARG A 457 -5.11 -9.27 4.93
N ASP A 458 -5.36 -10.12 5.92
CA ASP A 458 -4.90 -11.51 5.96
C ASP A 458 -6.03 -12.43 6.39
N ARG A 459 -6.02 -13.64 5.84
CA ARG A 459 -6.89 -14.74 6.21
C ARG A 459 -6.27 -15.46 7.40
N ARG A 460 -7.03 -15.58 8.49
CA ARG A 460 -6.64 -16.32 9.68
C ARG A 460 -7.54 -17.52 9.85
N TYR A 461 -6.98 -18.64 10.25
CA TYR A 461 -7.69 -19.92 10.19
C TYR A 461 -7.97 -20.45 11.59
N SER A 462 -9.10 -21.13 11.74
CA SER A 462 -9.24 -22.15 12.77
C SER A 462 -8.44 -23.40 12.43
N LYS A 463 -8.16 -24.22 13.45
CA LYS A 463 -7.49 -25.52 13.28
C LYS A 463 -8.21 -26.42 12.28
N GLN A 464 -9.55 -26.40 12.26
CA GLN A 464 -10.35 -27.24 11.37
C GLN A 464 -10.31 -26.76 9.91
N GLU A 465 -10.40 -25.45 9.68
CA GLU A 465 -10.39 -24.88 8.32
C GLU A 465 -9.06 -25.15 7.61
N ILE A 466 -7.93 -24.87 8.26
CA ILE A 466 -6.61 -25.07 7.63
C ILE A 466 -6.30 -26.56 7.41
N LYS A 467 -6.77 -27.43 8.32
CA LYS A 467 -6.68 -28.88 8.13
C LYS A 467 -7.45 -29.31 6.88
N GLN A 468 -8.69 -28.89 6.73
CA GLN A 468 -9.51 -29.20 5.57
C GLN A 468 -8.88 -28.67 4.27
N LEU A 469 -8.29 -27.46 4.30
CA LEU A 469 -7.62 -26.88 3.14
C LEU A 469 -6.40 -27.71 2.71
N CYS A 470 -5.61 -28.21 3.67
CA CYS A 470 -4.47 -29.09 3.41
C CYS A 470 -4.92 -30.46 2.85
N GLU A 471 -5.95 -31.07 3.44
CA GLU A 471 -6.50 -32.35 2.98
C GLU A 471 -7.08 -32.25 1.57
N THR A 472 -7.76 -31.13 1.26
CA THR A 472 -8.29 -30.85 -0.07
C THR A 472 -7.18 -30.69 -1.12
N ALA A 473 -6.01 -30.16 -0.73
CA ALA A 473 -4.83 -30.12 -1.59
C ALA A 473 -4.15 -31.49 -1.78
N GLY A 474 -4.61 -32.53 -1.09
CA GLY A 474 -4.14 -33.91 -1.20
C GLY A 474 -3.19 -34.36 -0.09
N PHE A 475 -2.91 -33.52 0.90
CA PHE A 475 -2.04 -33.88 2.02
C PHE A 475 -2.74 -34.75 3.06
N GLU A 476 -1.97 -35.60 3.73
CA GLU A 476 -2.32 -36.17 5.03
C GLU A 476 -1.80 -35.22 6.12
N VAL A 477 -2.66 -34.75 7.02
CA VAL A 477 -2.24 -33.92 8.16
C VAL A 477 -1.79 -34.83 9.31
N VAL A 478 -0.48 -34.87 9.54
CA VAL A 478 0.17 -35.74 10.53
C VAL A 478 0.08 -35.14 11.93
N ASP A 479 0.22 -33.82 12.03
CA ASP A 479 0.18 -33.11 13.30
C ASP A 479 -0.33 -31.67 13.10
N ILE A 480 -1.10 -31.18 14.07
CA ILE A 480 -1.63 -29.83 14.04
C ILE A 480 -1.83 -29.27 15.45
N ARG A 481 -1.16 -28.15 15.75
CA ARG A 481 -1.09 -27.59 17.10
C ARG A 481 -1.11 -26.08 17.11
N TYR A 482 -1.65 -25.50 18.17
CA TYR A 482 -1.48 -24.08 18.43
C TYR A 482 -0.12 -23.84 19.07
N ALA A 483 0.55 -22.77 18.69
CA ALA A 483 1.87 -22.47 19.18
C ALA A 483 2.04 -20.99 19.50
N LYS A 484 2.96 -20.76 20.43
CA LYS A 484 3.54 -19.44 20.60
C LYS A 484 4.46 -19.15 19.43
N LEU A 485 4.34 -17.93 18.92
CA LEU A 485 5.09 -17.48 17.76
C LEU A 485 6.61 -17.62 17.96
N GLY A 486 7.24 -18.43 17.10
CA GLY A 486 8.64 -18.88 17.17
C GLY A 486 9.04 -19.62 18.47
N ALA A 487 8.10 -20.24 19.16
CA ALA A 487 8.32 -21.09 20.34
C ALA A 487 7.46 -22.35 20.24
N TRP A 488 7.78 -23.17 19.22
CA TRP A 488 6.98 -24.30 18.75
C TRP A 488 7.02 -25.57 19.62
N GLY A 489 7.83 -25.57 20.68
CA GLY A 489 8.04 -26.76 21.53
C GLY A 489 6.88 -27.10 22.48
N ASN A 490 5.99 -26.14 22.79
CA ASN A 490 4.89 -26.32 23.74
C ASN A 490 3.56 -25.94 23.08
N GLU A 491 2.57 -26.83 23.12
CA GLU A 491 1.21 -26.51 22.69
C GLU A 491 0.55 -25.58 23.71
N VAL A 492 -0.25 -24.65 23.18
CA VAL A 492 -1.04 -23.69 23.97
C VAL A 492 -2.52 -23.83 23.61
N GLY A 493 -3.40 -23.24 24.42
CA GLY A 493 -4.84 -23.23 24.13
C GLY A 493 -5.18 -22.39 22.88
N PRO A 494 -6.32 -22.64 22.22
CA PRO A 494 -6.74 -21.91 21.01
C PRO A 494 -6.88 -20.39 21.25
N THR A 495 -7.25 -19.98 22.45
CA THR A 495 -7.50 -18.57 22.82
C THR A 495 -6.50 -18.03 23.85
N ASP A 496 -5.40 -18.76 24.11
CA ASP A 496 -4.32 -18.24 24.94
C ASP A 496 -3.70 -17.00 24.27
N SER A 497 -3.42 -15.94 25.02
CA SER A 497 -2.85 -14.69 24.51
C SER A 497 -1.53 -14.85 23.73
N SER A 498 -0.82 -15.97 23.94
CA SER A 498 0.40 -16.32 23.23
C SER A 498 0.18 -17.18 21.97
N SER A 499 -1.03 -17.70 21.77
CA SER A 499 -1.46 -18.62 20.70
C SER A 499 -1.65 -17.93 19.35
N LYS A 500 -0.58 -17.36 18.80
CA LYS A 500 -0.65 -16.54 17.58
C LYS A 500 -0.57 -17.35 16.29
N GLU A 501 0.02 -18.54 16.34
CA GLU A 501 0.27 -19.38 15.17
C GLU A 501 -0.37 -20.76 15.33
N ILE A 502 -0.85 -21.32 14.22
CA ILE A 502 -1.16 -22.74 14.09
C ILE A 502 -0.06 -23.36 13.26
N ILE A 503 0.58 -24.40 13.78
CA ILE A 503 1.59 -25.19 13.07
C ILE A 503 0.91 -26.44 12.53
N ILE A 504 1.16 -26.72 11.25
CA ILE A 504 0.61 -27.88 10.55
C ILE A 504 1.78 -28.64 9.93
N LEU A 505 1.90 -29.91 10.30
CA LEU A 505 2.79 -30.85 9.62
C LEU A 505 1.95 -31.76 8.72
N CYS A 506 2.22 -31.66 7.43
CA CYS A 506 1.60 -32.46 6.39
C CYS A 506 2.58 -33.48 5.83
N LYS A 507 2.04 -34.59 5.32
CA LYS A 507 2.76 -35.59 4.54
C LYS A 507 2.05 -35.81 3.22
N LYS A 508 2.82 -35.90 2.14
CA LYS A 508 2.29 -36.37 0.86
C LYS A 508 2.08 -37.88 0.93
N PRO A 509 0.85 -38.40 0.73
CA PRO A 509 0.60 -39.84 0.83
C PRO A 509 1.55 -40.64 -0.06
N SER A 510 1.97 -41.80 0.43
CA SER A 510 2.64 -42.79 -0.44
C SER A 510 1.57 -43.40 -1.36
N GLU A 511 1.93 -43.77 -2.60
CA GLU A 511 1.01 -44.58 -3.38
C GLU A 511 0.68 -45.85 -2.60
N SER A 512 -0.61 -46.16 -2.47
CA SER A 512 -1.06 -47.47 -2.03
C SER A 512 -0.52 -48.50 -3.03
N VAL A 513 0.48 -49.26 -2.60
CA VAL A 513 1.13 -50.35 -3.37
C VAL A 513 0.12 -51.41 -3.77
#